data_AF-A0A1I4K3B2-F1
#
_entry.id   AF-A0A1I4K3B2-F1
#
_cell.length_a   1.000
_cell.length_b   1.000
_cell.length_c   1.000
_cell.angle_alpha   90.00
_cell.angle_beta   90.00
_cell.angle_gamma   90.00
#
_symmetry.space_group_name_H-M   'P 1'
#
loop_
_entity.id
_entity.type
_entity.pdbx_description
1 polymer ?
#
loop_
_entity_poly.entity_id
_entity_poly.type
_entity_poly.pdbx_seq_one_letter_code
_entity_poly.pdbx_strand_id
1 'polypeptide(L)'
;VLQSKTQKPVRFEISEGTRTSVMKWMEDPLMVGSEYLWPGRFHERLHISTRQYARIVRNWVSSIGLEVTAYGTHSMRRTKVTQIYKKTGNLRAVQLLLGHTKMDSTVRYLGVELEDALAISEAIEI
;
A
#
# COMPACT_ATOMS: atom_id res chain seq x y z
N VAL A 1 -4.02 7.65 10.68
CA VAL A 1 -3.67 8.62 9.61
C VAL A 1 -4.95 9.14 8.98
N LEU A 2 -5.07 10.44 8.69
CA LEU A 2 -6.22 10.99 7.98
C LEU A 2 -6.02 10.82 6.47
N GLN A 3 -6.97 10.19 5.77
CA GLN A 3 -6.85 9.97 4.34
C GLN A 3 -7.32 11.20 3.56
N SER A 4 -6.46 11.77 2.72
CA SER A 4 -6.72 13.06 2.06
C SER A 4 -7.94 13.10 1.14
N LYS A 5 -8.27 11.99 0.46
CA LYS A 5 -9.37 11.95 -0.51
C LYS A 5 -10.76 11.91 0.14
N THR A 6 -10.90 11.19 1.25
CA THR A 6 -12.20 11.02 1.93
C THR A 6 -12.28 11.79 3.23
N GLN A 7 -11.17 12.34 3.71
CA GLN A 7 -11.04 12.98 5.03
C GLN A 7 -11.47 12.06 6.18
N LYS A 8 -11.47 10.74 5.96
CA LYS A 8 -11.78 9.75 6.98
C LYS A 8 -10.51 9.23 7.63
N PRO A 9 -10.51 9.00 8.95
CA PRO A 9 -9.40 8.34 9.60
C PRO A 9 -9.31 6.90 9.10
N VAL A 10 -8.11 6.50 8.70
CA VAL A 10 -7.81 5.10 8.37
C VAL A 10 -6.83 4.58 9.40
N ARG A 11 -7.16 3.40 9.94
CA ARG A 11 -6.29 2.60 10.79
C ARG A 11 -5.83 1.39 9.99
N PHE A 12 -4.56 1.09 10.08
CA PHE A 12 -3.97 -0.09 9.46
C PHE A 12 -2.81 -0.55 10.32
N GLU A 13 -2.62 -1.86 10.34
CA GLU A 13 -1.42 -2.45 10.92
C GLU A 13 -0.31 -2.53 9.87
N ILE A 14 0.92 -2.42 10.36
CA ILE A 14 2.14 -2.65 9.58
C ILE A 14 2.75 -3.96 10.05
N SER A 15 3.45 -4.67 9.14
CA SER A 15 4.17 -5.87 9.52
C SER A 15 5.27 -5.53 10.51
N GLU A 16 5.68 -6.53 11.30
CA GLU A 16 6.78 -6.38 12.26
C GLU A 16 8.05 -5.86 11.58
N GLY A 17 8.45 -6.41 10.44
CA GLY A 17 9.61 -5.93 9.68
C GLY A 17 9.51 -4.45 9.27
N THR A 18 8.31 -3.99 8.85
CA THR A 18 8.09 -2.57 8.55
C THR A 18 8.15 -1.73 9.83
N ARG A 19 7.57 -2.19 10.94
CA ARG A 19 7.63 -1.50 12.23
C ARG A 19 9.08 -1.31 12.67
N THR A 20 9.90 -2.36 12.66
CA THR A 20 11.33 -2.31 13.01
C THR A 20 12.09 -1.34 12.10
N SER A 21 11.85 -1.38 10.79
CA SER A 21 12.49 -0.48 9.83
C SER A 21 12.13 0.99 10.07
N VAL A 22 10.86 1.27 10.38
CA VAL A 22 10.37 2.63 10.66
C VAL A 22 10.93 3.14 12.00
N MET A 23 10.96 2.30 13.04
CA MET A 23 11.54 2.69 14.34
C MET A 23 13.02 3.05 14.18
N LYS A 24 13.80 2.20 13.50
CA LYS A 24 15.21 2.50 13.21
C LYS A 24 15.39 3.79 12.40
N TRP A 25 14.50 4.06 11.45
CA TRP A 25 14.52 5.31 10.69
C TRP A 25 14.25 6.53 11.57
N MET A 26 13.32 6.43 12.53
CA MET A 26 13.01 7.52 13.46
C MET A 26 14.17 7.87 14.40
N GLU A 27 15.11 6.96 14.61
CA GLU A 27 16.34 7.18 15.39
C GLU A 27 17.48 7.82 14.58
N ASP A 28 17.33 7.96 13.26
CA ASP A 28 18.34 8.56 12.40
C ASP A 28 18.55 10.05 12.75
N PRO A 29 19.80 10.56 12.76
CA PRO A 29 20.07 11.98 13.01
C PRO A 29 19.28 12.95 12.12
N LEU A 30 18.93 12.54 10.89
CA LEU A 30 18.10 13.34 9.97
C LEU A 30 16.66 13.55 10.47
N MET A 31 16.21 12.78 11.45
CA MET A 31 14.87 12.85 12.02
C MET A 31 14.78 13.76 13.25
N VAL A 32 15.91 14.21 13.80
CA VAL A 32 15.94 15.12 14.95
C VAL A 32 15.25 16.44 14.56
N GLY A 33 14.16 16.77 15.27
CA GLY A 33 13.35 17.97 15.00
C GLY A 33 12.47 17.88 13.75
N SER A 34 12.38 16.73 13.09
CA SER A 34 11.50 16.56 11.92
C SER A 34 10.04 16.37 12.33
N GLU A 35 9.14 17.18 11.76
CA GLU A 35 7.68 17.01 11.92
C GLU A 35 7.11 15.91 11.01
N TYR A 36 7.86 15.48 9.99
CA TYR A 36 7.39 14.54 8.97
C TYR A 36 8.19 13.26 9.00
N LEU A 37 7.49 12.11 8.90
CA LEU A 37 8.13 10.79 8.87
C LEU A 37 9.04 10.60 7.63
N TRP A 38 8.82 11.39 6.57
CA TRP A 38 9.68 11.40 5.37
C TRP A 38 10.03 12.84 5.00
N PRO A 39 11.07 13.43 5.63
CA PRO A 39 11.46 14.81 5.38
C PRO A 39 11.94 15.01 3.94
N GLY A 40 11.73 16.22 3.42
CA GLY A 40 12.32 16.63 2.15
C GLY A 40 13.84 16.85 2.29
N ARG A 41 14.57 16.75 1.18
CA ARG A 41 16.03 17.00 1.16
C ARG A 41 16.42 18.47 1.04
N PHE A 42 15.45 19.35 0.78
CA PHE A 42 15.67 20.78 0.52
C PHE A 42 14.85 21.59 1.52
N HIS A 43 15.46 22.64 2.07
CA HIS A 43 14.91 23.48 3.15
C HIS A 43 13.50 24.03 2.89
N GLU A 44 13.10 24.21 1.63
CA GLU A 44 11.76 24.70 1.27
C GLU A 44 10.66 23.62 1.27
N ARG A 45 11.03 22.32 1.25
CA ARG A 45 10.06 21.21 1.20
C ARG A 45 10.09 20.43 2.50
N LEU A 46 9.04 20.62 3.30
CA LEU A 46 8.90 19.99 4.61
C LEU A 46 8.82 18.45 4.55
N HIS A 47 8.28 17.88 3.46
CA HIS A 47 8.20 16.43 3.26
C HIS A 47 8.46 16.00 1.81
N ILE A 48 8.67 14.71 1.61
CA ILE A 48 8.81 14.12 0.28
C ILE A 48 7.60 14.44 -0.61
N SER A 49 7.85 14.82 -1.86
CA SER A 49 6.79 15.03 -2.86
C SER A 49 6.37 13.72 -3.52
N THR A 50 5.16 13.68 -4.07
CA THR A 50 4.67 12.51 -4.85
C THR A 50 5.61 12.13 -5.99
N ARG A 51 6.22 13.12 -6.66
CA ARG A 51 7.21 12.89 -7.73
C ARG A 51 8.48 12.24 -7.19
N GLN A 52 8.95 12.69 -6.02
CA GLN A 52 10.13 12.10 -5.40
C GLN A 52 9.86 10.67 -4.91
N TYR A 53 8.68 10.40 -4.34
CA TYR A 53 8.28 9.04 -3.96
C TYR A 53 8.23 8.11 -5.18
N ALA A 54 7.60 8.55 -6.28
CA ALA A 54 7.60 7.77 -7.53
C ALA A 54 9.01 7.51 -8.07
N ARG A 55 9.93 8.48 -7.95
CA ARG A 55 11.33 8.31 -8.35
C ARG A 55 12.08 7.29 -7.48
N ILE A 56 11.86 7.31 -6.16
CA ILE A 56 12.46 6.31 -5.26
C ILE A 56 11.98 4.90 -5.64
N VAL A 57 10.68 4.71 -5.82
CA VAL A 57 10.13 3.41 -6.23
C VAL A 57 10.68 2.96 -7.57
N ARG A 58 10.75 3.87 -8.56
CA ARG A 58 11.36 3.58 -9.86
C ARG A 58 12.79 3.08 -9.74
N ASN A 59 13.60 3.72 -8.89
CA ASN A 59 14.99 3.30 -8.67
C ASN A 59 15.06 1.92 -8.01
N TRP A 60 14.19 1.61 -7.04
CA TRP A 60 14.12 0.27 -6.44
C TRP A 60 13.75 -0.79 -7.48
N VAL A 61 12.71 -0.55 -8.28
CA VAL A 61 12.29 -1.44 -9.36
C VAL A 61 13.43 -1.70 -10.35
N SER A 62 14.13 -0.64 -10.77
CA SER A 62 15.28 -0.76 -11.67
C SER A 62 16.43 -1.54 -11.03
N SER A 63 16.68 -1.36 -9.74
CA SER A 63 17.80 -2.01 -9.03
C SER A 63 17.65 -3.54 -8.92
N ILE A 64 16.42 -4.04 -9.05
CA ILE A 64 16.12 -5.48 -9.06
C ILE A 64 15.84 -6.02 -10.48
N GLY A 65 16.14 -5.24 -11.53
CA GLY A 65 16.05 -5.66 -12.93
C GLY A 65 14.62 -5.72 -13.50
N LEU A 66 13.65 -5.08 -12.86
CA LEU A 66 12.26 -5.06 -13.34
C LEU A 66 11.95 -3.86 -14.24
N GLU A 67 10.93 -4.00 -15.10
CA GLU A 67 10.49 -2.96 -16.02
C GLU A 67 9.82 -1.79 -15.29
N VAL A 68 10.46 -0.62 -15.29
CA VAL A 68 10.04 0.57 -14.53
C VAL A 68 8.69 1.18 -14.93
N THR A 69 8.18 0.86 -16.12
CA THR A 69 6.87 1.27 -16.64
C THR A 69 5.75 0.40 -16.08
N ALA A 70 6.03 -0.88 -15.81
CA ALA A 70 5.07 -1.84 -15.27
C ALA A 70 4.87 -1.68 -13.75
N TYR A 71 5.90 -1.23 -13.04
CA TYR A 71 5.87 -1.12 -11.57
C TYR A 71 5.98 0.32 -11.07
N GLY A 72 4.95 0.73 -10.33
CA GLY A 72 4.91 2.00 -9.59
C GLY A 72 4.07 1.92 -8.31
N THR A 73 3.93 3.04 -7.62
CA THR A 73 3.23 3.13 -6.32
C THR A 73 1.79 2.59 -6.38
N HIS A 74 1.09 2.80 -7.49
CA HIS A 74 -0.26 2.26 -7.68
C HIS A 74 -0.26 0.75 -7.87
N SER A 75 0.65 0.21 -8.69
CA SER A 75 0.77 -1.25 -8.90
C SER A 75 1.09 -1.97 -7.59
N MET A 76 2.01 -1.44 -6.77
CA MET A 76 2.36 -2.02 -5.47
C MET A 76 1.16 -2.04 -4.53
N ARG A 77 0.36 -0.97 -4.53
CA ARG A 77 -0.89 -0.91 -3.76
C ARG A 77 -1.86 -2.00 -4.21
N ARG A 78 -2.05 -2.20 -5.53
CA ARG A 78 -2.88 -3.28 -6.08
C ARG A 78 -2.37 -4.64 -5.64
N THR A 79 -1.08 -4.92 -5.83
CA THR A 79 -0.47 -6.22 -5.50
C THR A 79 -0.71 -6.63 -4.05
N LYS A 80 -0.50 -5.73 -3.08
CA LYS A 80 -0.68 -6.07 -1.66
C LYS A 80 -2.11 -6.53 -1.37
N VAL A 81 -3.12 -5.81 -1.86
CA VAL A 81 -4.52 -6.16 -1.57
C VAL A 81 -5.00 -7.37 -2.36
N THR A 82 -4.51 -7.57 -3.58
CA THR A 82 -4.76 -8.79 -4.36
C THR A 82 -4.21 -10.02 -3.64
N GLN A 83 -3.01 -9.93 -3.05
CA GLN A 83 -2.44 -11.03 -2.27
C GLN A 83 -3.24 -11.32 -0.99
N ILE A 84 -3.77 -10.29 -0.32
CA ILE A 84 -4.66 -10.49 0.84
C ILE A 84 -5.94 -11.20 0.40
N TYR A 85 -6.56 -10.78 -0.70
CA TYR A 85 -7.77 -11.41 -1.22
C TYR A 85 -7.52 -12.88 -1.56
N LYS A 86 -6.48 -13.18 -2.36
CA LYS A 86 -6.12 -14.55 -2.75
C LYS A 86 -5.89 -15.48 -1.56
N LYS A 87 -5.35 -14.95 -0.44
CA LYS A 87 -5.09 -15.74 0.76
C LYS A 87 -6.30 -15.92 1.67
N THR A 88 -7.29 -15.03 1.62
CA THR A 88 -8.34 -14.96 2.65
C THR A 88 -9.76 -15.04 2.12
N GLY A 89 -9.97 -14.82 0.81
CA GLY A 89 -11.29 -14.62 0.21
C GLY A 89 -12.05 -13.40 0.74
N ASN A 90 -11.47 -12.62 1.67
CA ASN A 90 -12.22 -11.62 2.44
C ASN A 90 -12.26 -10.27 1.73
N LEU A 91 -13.24 -10.12 0.85
CA LEU A 91 -13.45 -8.88 0.08
C LEU A 91 -13.74 -7.66 0.98
N ARG A 92 -14.44 -7.87 2.10
CA ARG A 92 -14.77 -6.81 3.05
C ARG A 92 -13.51 -6.26 3.73
N ALA A 93 -12.58 -7.13 4.13
CA ALA A 93 -11.30 -6.72 4.68
C ALA A 93 -10.51 -5.88 3.67
N VAL A 94 -10.47 -6.29 2.40
CA VAL A 94 -9.80 -5.53 1.34
C VAL A 94 -10.45 -4.16 1.11
N GLN A 95 -11.78 -4.08 1.09
CA GLN A 95 -12.50 -2.81 0.96
C GLN A 95 -12.10 -1.81 2.06
N LEU A 96 -12.05 -2.27 3.31
CA LEU A 96 -11.66 -1.45 4.46
C LEU A 96 -10.22 -0.97 4.34
N LEU A 97 -9.29 -1.85 3.97
CA LEU A 97 -7.87 -1.51 3.78
C LEU A 97 -7.65 -0.52 2.63
N LEU A 98 -8.48 -0.58 1.58
CA LEU A 98 -8.43 0.39 0.48
C LEU A 98 -9.14 1.71 0.81
N GLY A 99 -10.00 1.73 1.83
CA GLY A 99 -10.86 2.88 2.15
C GLY A 99 -11.92 3.14 1.08
N HIS A 100 -12.40 2.10 0.39
CA HIS A 100 -13.46 2.22 -0.60
C HIS A 100 -14.83 2.30 0.08
N THR A 101 -15.64 3.28 -0.32
CA THR A 101 -17.00 3.46 0.24
C THR A 101 -17.96 2.39 -0.26
N LYS A 102 -17.88 2.02 -1.55
CA LYS A 102 -18.74 1.01 -2.19
C LYS A 102 -17.98 -0.31 -2.39
N MET A 103 -18.68 -1.43 -2.21
CA MET A 103 -18.10 -2.76 -2.44
C MET A 103 -17.76 -2.95 -3.92
N ASP A 104 -18.60 -2.47 -4.83
CA ASP A 104 -18.41 -2.55 -6.29
C ASP A 104 -17.06 -1.95 -6.75
N SER A 105 -16.62 -0.87 -6.09
CA SER A 105 -15.30 -0.29 -6.36
C SER A 105 -14.17 -1.28 -6.07
N THR A 106 -14.33 -2.13 -5.06
CA THR A 106 -13.34 -3.14 -4.67
C THR A 106 -13.37 -4.35 -5.59
N VAL A 107 -14.57 -4.83 -5.95
CA VAL A 107 -14.76 -5.91 -6.94
C VAL A 107 -14.07 -5.53 -8.24
N ARG A 108 -14.39 -4.34 -8.79
CA ARG A 108 -13.79 -3.84 -10.04
C ARG A 108 -12.27 -3.60 -9.92
N TYR A 109 -11.79 -3.18 -8.75
CA TYR A 109 -10.36 -2.91 -8.53
C TYR A 109 -9.51 -4.17 -8.53
N LEU A 110 -10.04 -5.25 -7.94
CA LEU A 110 -9.40 -6.56 -7.88
C LEU A 110 -9.62 -7.38 -9.16
N GLY A 111 -10.73 -7.15 -9.87
CA GLY A 111 -11.15 -8.01 -10.98
C GLY A 111 -11.57 -9.39 -10.47
N VAL A 112 -12.38 -9.43 -9.41
CA VAL A 112 -12.93 -10.68 -8.87
C VAL A 112 -13.93 -11.23 -9.87
N GLU A 113 -13.72 -12.47 -10.32
CA GLU A 113 -14.53 -13.14 -11.34
C GLU A 113 -15.29 -14.35 -10.75
N LEU A 114 -16.22 -14.92 -11.53
CA LEU A 114 -16.99 -16.11 -11.14
C LEU A 114 -16.07 -17.31 -10.79
N GLU A 115 -14.95 -17.45 -11.49
CA GLU A 115 -13.97 -18.52 -11.28
C GLU A 115 -13.37 -18.49 -9.86
N ASP A 116 -13.15 -17.30 -9.30
CA ASP A 116 -12.67 -17.15 -7.91
C ASP A 116 -13.69 -17.71 -6.91
N ALA A 117 -14.99 -17.52 -7.16
CA ALA A 117 -16.05 -18.03 -6.30
C ALA A 117 -16.15 -19.56 -6.35
N LEU A 118 -15.98 -20.14 -7.54
CA LEU A 118 -15.98 -21.60 -7.72
C LEU A 118 -14.80 -22.26 -7.00
N ALA A 119 -13.59 -21.70 -7.14
CA ALA A 119 -12.41 -22.20 -6.44
C ALA A 119 -12.54 -22.16 -4.91
N ILE A 120 -13.16 -21.09 -4.36
CA ILE A 120 -13.44 -20.99 -2.91
C ILE A 120 -14.45 -22.07 -2.49
N SER A 121 -15.48 -22.32 -3.30
CA SER A 121 -16.49 -23.34 -3.01
C SER A 121 -15.92 -24.75 -3.05
N GLU A 122 -15.06 -25.06 -4.02
CA GLU A 122 -14.42 -26.38 -4.16
C GLU A 122 -13.52 -26.70 -2.96
N ALA A 123 -12.85 -25.70 -2.40
CA ALA A 123 -11.93 -25.87 -1.28
C ALA A 123 -12.61 -26.16 0.08
N ILE A 124 -13.94 -26.09 0.17
CA ILE A 124 -14.69 -26.27 1.41
C ILE A 124 -15.54 -27.54 1.30
N GLU A 125 -15.11 -28.60 1.96
CA GLU A 125 -15.94 -29.77 2.27
C GLU A 125 -16.70 -29.54 3.58
N ILE A 126 -17.99 -29.90 3.61
CA ILE A 126 -18.86 -29.84 4.81
C ILE A 126 -19.04 -31.24 5.38
#